data_AF-A0A3P7QFG8-F1
#
_entry.id   AF-A0A3P7QFG8-F1
#
_cell.length_a   1.000
_cell.length_b   1.000
_cell.length_c   1.000
_cell.angle_alpha   90.00
_cell.angle_beta   90.00
_cell.angle_gamma   90.00
#
_symmetry.space_group_name_H-M   'P 1'
#
loop_
_entity.id
_entity.type
_entity.pdbx_description
1 polymer ?
#
loop_
_entity_poly.entity_id
_entity_poly.type
_entity_poly.pdbx_seq_one_letter_code
_entity_poly.pdbx_strand_id
1 'polypeptide(L)'
;MVREECEKAEKFEFDAHCYDCEKVIVELAGKEAFDRYERILLSRVLDTMEDLAVCPRIACQKPATRSQTTENLATCLVCGHSFCVKCRRTFHGIQPCKKKFEISISALVDNGDGTWGLREVTLLEYLKATPEDKIEMGWWYGGLENLEAEMEEAMRKADGHSYIWIEQNSKKCPKCSIPIQ
;
A
#
# COMPACT_ATOMS: atom_id res chain seq x y z
N MET A 1 41.33 20.08 -13.87
CA MET A 1 42.44 19.64 -13.00
C MET A 1 42.19 19.92 -11.52
N VAL A 2 42.45 21.10 -10.95
CA VAL A 2 42.30 21.32 -9.48
C VAL A 2 40.87 21.09 -8.97
N ARG A 3 39.87 21.45 -9.78
CA ARG A 3 38.45 21.33 -9.43
C ARG A 3 37.94 19.87 -9.43
N GLU A 4 38.44 19.06 -10.36
CA GLU A 4 38.12 17.62 -10.43
C GLU A 4 38.83 16.82 -9.33
N GLU A 5 39.96 17.30 -8.82
CA GLU A 5 40.65 16.67 -7.70
C GLU A 5 39.99 17.02 -6.36
N CYS A 6 39.47 18.25 -6.19
CA CYS A 6 38.60 18.60 -5.06
C CYS A 6 37.28 17.79 -5.06
N GLU A 7 36.61 17.68 -6.21
CA GLU A 7 35.35 16.92 -6.32
C GLU A 7 35.57 15.41 -6.06
N LYS A 8 36.74 14.87 -6.42
CA LYS A 8 37.12 13.48 -6.08
C LYS A 8 37.45 13.32 -4.60
N ALA A 9 38.12 14.30 -3.97
CA ALA A 9 38.44 14.26 -2.55
C ALA A 9 37.17 14.34 -1.68
N GLU A 10 36.23 15.22 -2.04
CA GLU A 10 34.92 15.33 -1.37
C GLU A 10 34.09 14.05 -1.50
N LYS A 11 34.10 13.42 -2.69
CA LYS A 11 33.46 12.12 -2.90
C LYS A 11 34.12 11.00 -2.08
N PHE A 12 35.44 11.01 -1.93
CA PHE A 12 36.19 10.03 -1.16
C PHE A 12 35.97 10.19 0.35
N GLU A 13 35.84 11.43 0.86
CA GLU A 13 35.45 11.70 2.25
C GLU A 13 33.99 11.30 2.54
N PHE A 14 33.07 11.54 1.59
CA PHE A 14 31.67 11.13 1.72
C PHE A 14 31.51 9.59 1.72
N ASP A 15 32.24 8.90 0.84
CA ASP A 15 32.25 7.43 0.76
C ASP A 15 32.94 6.79 1.98
N ALA A 16 33.93 7.46 2.60
CA ALA A 16 34.63 6.96 3.78
C ALA A 16 33.81 7.10 5.09
N HIS A 17 32.89 8.07 5.15
CA HIS A 17 32.08 8.31 6.35
C HIS A 17 30.78 7.48 6.39
N CYS A 18 30.42 6.82 5.27
CA CYS A 18 29.22 5.98 5.13
C CYS A 18 29.55 4.48 4.94
N TYR A 19 30.81 4.07 5.12
CA TYR A 19 31.18 2.66 5.03
C TYR A 19 30.70 1.90 6.28
N ASP A 20 29.75 0.98 6.07
CA ASP A 20 29.40 -0.13 6.95
C ASP A 20 28.43 0.07 8.12
N CYS A 21 27.65 1.16 8.19
CA CYS A 21 26.53 1.20 9.15
C CYS A 21 25.53 0.06 8.86
N GLU A 22 25.28 -0.23 7.57
CA GLU A 22 24.43 -1.34 7.12
C GLU A 22 24.98 -2.71 7.57
N LYS A 23 26.25 -3.01 7.27
CA LYS A 23 26.88 -4.28 7.67
C LYS A 23 26.93 -4.46 9.17
N VAL A 24 27.27 -3.43 9.93
CA VAL A 24 27.34 -3.49 11.40
C VAL A 24 25.96 -3.80 11.99
N ILE A 25 24.89 -3.20 11.44
CA ILE A 25 23.53 -3.50 11.91
C ILE A 25 23.12 -4.93 11.54
N VAL A 26 23.44 -5.41 10.33
CA VAL A 26 23.15 -6.79 9.93
C VAL A 26 23.92 -7.80 10.78
N GLU A 27 25.18 -7.53 11.11
CA GLU A 27 26.01 -8.39 11.97
C GLU A 27 25.51 -8.43 13.42
N LEU A 28 25.01 -7.31 13.95
CA LEU A 28 24.54 -7.23 15.34
C LEU A 28 23.08 -7.67 15.54
N ALA A 29 22.19 -7.35 14.59
CA ALA A 29 20.75 -7.59 14.71
C ALA A 29 20.25 -8.78 13.86
N GLY A 30 21.05 -9.23 12.89
CA GLY A 30 20.66 -10.24 11.91
C GLY A 30 19.89 -9.65 10.72
N LYS A 31 20.00 -10.33 9.58
CA LYS A 31 19.42 -9.87 8.30
C LYS A 31 17.91 -9.64 8.35
N GLU A 32 17.16 -10.52 9.00
CA GLU A 32 15.69 -10.39 9.09
C GLU A 32 15.27 -9.15 9.90
N ALA A 33 15.97 -8.85 10.99
CA ALA A 33 15.72 -7.67 11.80
C ALA A 33 16.12 -6.39 11.04
N PHE A 34 17.21 -6.43 10.28
CA PHE A 34 17.62 -5.34 9.41
C PHE A 34 16.60 -5.09 8.29
N ASP A 35 16.16 -6.12 7.58
CA ASP A 35 15.13 -6.01 6.53
C ASP A 35 13.81 -5.43 7.12
N ARG A 36 13.46 -5.81 8.36
CA ARG A 36 12.32 -5.21 9.06
C ARG A 36 12.56 -3.74 9.37
N TYR A 37 13.74 -3.40 9.88
CA TYR A 37 14.14 -2.02 10.19
C TYR A 37 14.08 -1.14 8.93
N GLU A 38 14.65 -1.58 7.81
CA GLU A 38 14.59 -0.85 6.54
C GLU A 38 13.17 -0.64 6.04
N ARG A 39 12.32 -1.69 6.09
CA ARG A 39 10.90 -1.56 5.72
C ARG A 39 10.18 -0.52 6.58
N ILE A 40 10.42 -0.52 7.90
CA ILE A 40 9.80 0.44 8.82
C ILE A 40 10.32 1.85 8.56
N LEU A 41 11.64 2.01 8.37
CA LEU A 41 12.26 3.30 8.08
C LEU A 41 11.71 3.89 6.78
N LEU A 42 11.68 3.08 5.71
CA LEU A 42 11.10 3.46 4.43
C LEU A 42 9.63 3.85 4.58
N SER A 43 8.82 3.03 5.28
CA SER A 43 7.41 3.36 5.54
C SER A 43 7.26 4.71 6.23
N ARG A 44 8.04 4.98 7.29
CA ARG A 44 7.99 6.25 8.02
C ARG A 44 8.37 7.44 7.14
N VAL A 45 9.42 7.30 6.33
CA VAL A 45 9.83 8.36 5.40
C VAL A 45 8.73 8.62 4.37
N LEU A 46 8.15 7.57 3.80
CA LEU A 46 7.03 7.69 2.85
C LEU A 46 5.77 8.29 3.48
N ASP A 47 5.50 8.01 4.76
CA ASP A 47 4.37 8.58 5.49
C ASP A 47 4.56 10.09 5.77
N THR A 48 5.81 10.56 5.86
CA THR A 48 6.12 12.01 5.98
C THR A 48 6.06 12.76 4.66
N MET A 49 6.07 12.05 3.53
CA MET A 49 6.06 12.66 2.20
C MET A 49 4.63 12.99 1.78
N GLU A 50 4.27 14.27 1.79
CA GLU A 50 2.92 14.72 1.43
C GLU A 50 2.56 14.44 -0.03
N ASP A 51 3.53 14.19 -0.91
CA ASP A 51 3.34 13.91 -2.34
C ASP A 51 3.06 12.43 -2.64
N LEU A 52 3.10 11.56 -1.62
CA LEU A 52 2.89 10.12 -1.77
C LEU A 52 1.60 9.66 -1.08
N ALA A 53 1.03 8.59 -1.63
CA ALA A 53 -0.11 7.88 -1.08
C ALA A 53 0.09 6.36 -1.27
N VAL A 54 -0.61 5.55 -0.50
CA VAL A 54 -0.60 4.08 -0.68
C VAL A 54 -1.72 3.69 -1.63
N CYS A 55 -1.41 2.83 -2.61
CA CYS A 55 -2.43 2.29 -3.51
C CYS A 55 -3.50 1.53 -2.71
N PRO A 56 -4.80 1.82 -2.91
CA PRO A 56 -5.85 1.21 -2.11
C PRO A 56 -6.16 -0.23 -2.50
N ARG A 57 -5.72 -0.70 -3.67
CA ARG A 57 -5.93 -2.10 -4.12
C ARG A 57 -5.18 -3.05 -3.20
N ILE A 58 -5.89 -4.06 -2.71
CA ILE A 58 -5.36 -5.01 -1.72
C ILE A 58 -4.21 -5.80 -2.32
N ALA A 59 -4.36 -6.23 -3.57
CA ALA A 59 -3.32 -6.93 -4.32
C ALA A 59 -2.08 -6.06 -4.66
N CYS A 60 -2.10 -4.74 -4.41
CA CYS A 60 -0.99 -3.84 -4.76
C CYS A 60 -0.35 -3.20 -3.52
N GLN A 61 -1.06 -2.29 -2.83
CA GLN A 61 -0.55 -1.53 -1.67
C GLN A 61 0.84 -0.87 -1.87
N LYS A 62 1.25 -0.60 -3.13
CA LYS A 62 2.53 0.08 -3.46
C LYS A 62 2.38 1.61 -3.49
N PRO A 63 3.49 2.36 -3.43
CA PRO A 63 3.45 3.82 -3.49
C PRO A 63 2.75 4.38 -4.74
N ALA A 64 2.07 5.51 -4.54
CA ALA A 64 1.35 6.26 -5.55
C ALA A 64 1.72 7.74 -5.44
N THR A 65 1.95 8.39 -6.57
CA THR A 65 2.25 9.82 -6.63
C THR A 65 0.97 10.62 -6.68
N ARG A 66 0.85 11.61 -5.79
CA ARG A 66 -0.23 12.59 -5.82
C ARG A 66 0.01 13.59 -6.94
N SER A 67 -1.06 13.96 -7.63
CA SER A 67 -1.01 14.99 -8.66
C SER A 67 -0.82 16.36 -8.03
N GLN A 68 0.12 17.14 -8.56
CA GLN A 68 0.34 18.53 -8.17
C GLN A 68 -0.71 19.48 -8.78
N THR A 69 -1.29 19.09 -9.92
CA THR A 69 -2.23 19.93 -10.69
C THR A 69 -3.68 19.59 -10.41
N THR A 70 -3.97 18.35 -10.05
CA THR A 70 -5.33 17.84 -9.88
C THR A 70 -5.55 17.43 -8.44
N GLU A 71 -6.39 18.19 -7.74
CA GLU A 71 -6.69 17.93 -6.33
C GLU A 71 -7.22 16.50 -6.15
N ASN A 72 -6.74 15.85 -5.10
CA ASN A 72 -7.15 14.52 -4.66
C ASN A 72 -6.82 13.36 -5.62
N LEU A 73 -6.18 13.59 -6.76
CA LEU A 73 -5.74 12.52 -7.65
C LEU A 73 -4.41 11.94 -7.15
N ALA A 74 -4.33 10.62 -7.03
CA ALA A 74 -3.08 9.88 -6.94
C ALA A 74 -3.05 8.74 -7.96
N THR A 75 -1.87 8.46 -8.49
CA THR A 75 -1.65 7.37 -9.44
C THR A 75 -0.59 6.41 -8.91
N CYS A 76 -0.95 5.13 -8.77
CA CYS A 76 -0.01 4.12 -8.33
C CYS A 76 1.14 3.95 -9.33
N LEU A 77 2.38 4.00 -8.84
CA LEU A 77 3.58 3.85 -9.67
C LEU A 77 3.80 2.43 -10.20
N VAL A 78 3.12 1.45 -9.60
CA VAL A 78 3.29 0.03 -9.93
C VAL A 78 2.14 -0.50 -10.77
N CYS A 79 0.89 -0.24 -10.36
CA CYS A 79 -0.29 -0.77 -11.07
C CYS A 79 -1.04 0.26 -11.92
N GLY A 80 -0.60 1.52 -11.96
CA GLY A 80 -1.24 2.58 -12.75
C GLY A 80 -2.63 3.00 -12.26
N HIS A 81 -3.14 2.42 -11.18
CA HIS A 81 -4.46 2.75 -10.67
C HIS A 81 -4.53 4.21 -10.22
N SER A 82 -5.40 4.97 -10.86
CA SER A 82 -5.72 6.35 -10.51
C SER A 82 -6.89 6.39 -9.54
N PHE A 83 -6.66 6.90 -8.34
CA PHE A 83 -7.63 6.91 -7.25
C PHE A 83 -7.70 8.27 -6.57
N CYS A 84 -8.82 8.50 -5.88
CA CYS A 84 -9.03 9.66 -5.04
C CYS A 84 -8.38 9.45 -3.66
N VAL A 85 -7.44 10.29 -3.25
CA VAL A 85 -6.74 10.15 -1.95
C VAL A 85 -7.67 10.32 -0.74
N LYS A 86 -8.80 11.03 -0.91
CA LYS A 86 -9.79 11.24 0.17
C LYS A 86 -10.65 10.00 0.42
N CYS A 87 -11.19 9.39 -0.63
CA CYS A 87 -12.13 8.28 -0.50
C CYS A 87 -11.55 6.90 -0.87
N ARG A 88 -10.31 6.86 -1.39
CA ARG A 88 -9.58 5.64 -1.80
C ARG A 88 -10.27 4.80 -2.89
N ARG A 89 -11.22 5.40 -3.61
CA ARG A 89 -11.91 4.82 -4.77
C ARG A 89 -11.31 5.35 -6.07
N THR A 90 -11.70 4.75 -7.21
CA THR A 90 -11.36 5.27 -8.53
C THR A 90 -11.58 6.78 -8.61
N PHE A 91 -10.60 7.49 -9.18
CA PHE A 91 -10.64 8.93 -9.29
C PHE A 91 -11.88 9.40 -10.05
N HIS A 92 -12.64 10.32 -9.46
CA HIS A 92 -13.97 10.73 -9.94
C HIS A 92 -14.00 12.22 -10.36
N GLY A 93 -12.85 12.86 -10.50
CA GLY A 93 -12.75 14.26 -10.94
C GLY A 93 -13.48 15.21 -10.00
N ILE A 94 -14.28 16.10 -10.58
CA ILE A 94 -15.08 17.11 -9.87
C ILE A 94 -16.30 16.53 -9.14
N GLN A 95 -16.67 15.27 -9.42
CA GLN A 95 -17.78 14.65 -8.72
C GLN A 95 -17.44 14.57 -7.22
N PRO A 96 -18.41 14.82 -6.33
CA PRO A 96 -18.16 14.67 -4.91
C PRO A 96 -17.79 13.22 -4.60
N CYS A 97 -16.94 13.02 -3.59
CA CYS A 97 -16.74 11.69 -3.02
C CYS A 97 -18.12 11.12 -2.66
N LYS A 98 -18.48 9.96 -3.22
CA LYS A 98 -19.71 9.26 -2.80
C LYS A 98 -19.62 9.05 -1.29
N LYS A 99 -20.54 9.67 -0.54
CA LYS A 99 -20.45 9.79 0.92
C LYS A 99 -20.23 8.41 1.57
N LYS A 100 -19.13 8.31 2.32
CA LYS A 100 -19.03 7.65 3.64
C LYS A 100 -19.56 6.21 3.78
N PHE A 101 -19.50 5.40 2.72
CA PHE A 101 -19.41 3.95 2.92
C PHE A 101 -17.93 3.64 2.91
N GLU A 102 -17.37 3.58 4.12
CA GLU A 102 -16.15 2.83 4.35
C GLU A 102 -16.37 1.47 3.70
N ILE A 103 -15.52 1.11 2.74
CA ILE A 103 -15.57 -0.23 2.17
C ILE A 103 -15.26 -1.13 3.36
N SER A 104 -16.24 -1.90 3.81
CA SER A 104 -16.08 -2.82 4.92
C SER A 104 -16.58 -4.20 4.51
N ILE A 105 -16.00 -5.19 5.16
CA ILE A 105 -16.42 -6.58 5.10
C ILE A 105 -16.77 -7.01 6.51
N SER A 106 -17.66 -8.00 6.60
CA SER A 106 -18.08 -8.52 7.89
C SER A 106 -18.17 -10.04 7.86
N ALA A 107 -17.76 -10.66 8.97
CA ALA A 107 -17.79 -12.09 9.18
C ALA A 107 -18.52 -12.42 10.48
N LEU A 108 -19.25 -13.54 10.47
CA LEU A 108 -19.80 -14.15 11.68
C LEU A 108 -18.76 -15.11 12.25
N VAL A 109 -18.34 -14.87 13.48
CA VAL A 109 -17.31 -15.64 14.17
C VAL A 109 -17.92 -16.31 15.40
N ASP A 110 -17.65 -17.61 15.58
CA ASP A 110 -18.04 -18.33 16.80
C ASP A 110 -17.13 -17.90 17.97
N ASN A 111 -17.74 -17.50 19.07
CA ASN A 111 -17.02 -17.08 20.28
C ASN A 111 -16.56 -18.26 21.15
N GLY A 112 -16.98 -19.49 20.82
CA GLY A 112 -16.64 -20.71 21.56
C GLY A 112 -17.51 -20.97 22.79
N ASP A 113 -18.46 -20.08 23.09
CA ASP A 113 -19.49 -20.24 24.14
C ASP A 113 -20.88 -20.59 23.57
N GLY A 114 -20.94 -20.88 22.27
CA GLY A 114 -22.18 -21.12 21.52
C GLY A 114 -22.85 -19.84 21.00
N THR A 115 -22.24 -18.67 21.20
CA THR A 115 -22.69 -17.40 20.62
C THR A 115 -21.86 -17.01 19.39
N TRP A 116 -22.46 -16.22 18.50
CA TRP A 116 -21.82 -15.72 17.29
C TRP A 116 -21.64 -14.21 17.39
N GLY A 117 -20.40 -13.74 17.16
CA GLY A 117 -20.05 -12.33 17.08
C GLY A 117 -19.96 -11.86 15.63
N LEU A 118 -20.49 -10.67 15.34
CA LEU A 118 -20.24 -9.98 14.09
C LEU A 118 -18.91 -9.22 14.19
N ARG A 119 -17.95 -9.56 13.33
CA ARG A 119 -16.69 -8.84 13.18
C ARG A 119 -16.73 -8.06 11.88
N GLU A 120 -16.47 -6.77 11.94
CA GLU A 120 -16.39 -5.88 10.77
C GLU A 120 -14.95 -5.37 10.65
N VAL A 121 -14.44 -5.31 9.43
CA VAL A 121 -13.13 -4.72 9.11
C VAL A 121 -13.33 -3.72 7.98
N THR A 122 -12.91 -2.47 8.21
CA THR A 122 -12.93 -1.47 7.15
C THR A 122 -11.64 -1.46 6.33
N LEU A 123 -11.72 -0.99 5.09
CA LEU A 123 -10.55 -0.82 4.22
C LEU A 123 -9.52 0.13 4.84
N LEU A 124 -9.96 1.17 5.55
CA LEU A 124 -9.03 2.10 6.19
C LEU A 124 -8.32 1.45 7.38
N GLU A 125 -9.03 0.66 8.18
CA GLU A 125 -8.45 -0.12 9.27
C GLU A 125 -7.42 -1.11 8.73
N TYR A 126 -7.80 -1.92 7.74
CA TYR A 126 -6.90 -2.88 7.11
C TYR A 126 -5.66 -2.21 6.48
N LEU A 127 -5.81 -1.07 5.79
CA LEU A 127 -4.67 -0.39 5.17
C LEU A 127 -3.73 0.28 6.18
N LYS A 128 -4.19 0.56 7.41
CA LYS A 128 -3.37 1.10 8.50
C LYS A 128 -2.84 0.02 9.44
N ALA A 129 -3.41 -1.18 9.39
CA ALA A 129 -3.08 -2.30 10.24
C ALA A 129 -1.63 -2.75 10.07
N THR A 130 -0.99 -3.12 11.18
CA THR A 130 0.31 -3.78 11.14
C THR A 130 0.18 -5.19 10.53
N PRO A 131 1.28 -5.81 10.07
CA PRO A 131 1.24 -7.20 9.60
C PRO A 131 0.61 -8.15 10.63
N GLU A 132 0.88 -7.95 11.91
CA GLU A 132 0.32 -8.72 13.01
C GLU A 132 -1.20 -8.53 13.14
N ASP A 133 -1.67 -7.28 13.10
CA ASP A 133 -3.10 -6.96 13.15
C ASP A 133 -3.85 -7.54 11.93
N LYS A 134 -3.24 -7.52 10.75
CA LYS A 134 -3.83 -8.12 9.53
C LYS A 134 -3.99 -9.63 9.66
N ILE A 135 -3.03 -10.30 10.29
CA ILE A 135 -3.13 -11.73 10.58
C ILE A 135 -4.29 -11.96 11.55
N GLU A 136 -4.41 -11.15 12.62
CA GLU A 136 -5.52 -11.21 13.57
C GLU A 136 -6.87 -11.07 12.87
N MET A 137 -7.03 -10.02 12.06
CA MET A 137 -8.23 -9.80 11.23
C MET A 137 -8.50 -11.01 10.33
N GLY A 138 -7.45 -11.59 9.72
CA GLY A 138 -7.55 -12.73 8.83
C GLY A 138 -8.17 -13.97 9.47
N TRP A 139 -7.94 -14.21 10.76
CA TRP A 139 -8.54 -15.34 11.48
C TRP A 139 -10.07 -15.31 11.45
N TRP A 140 -10.70 -14.12 11.47
CA TRP A 140 -12.16 -13.97 11.42
C TRP A 140 -12.75 -14.40 10.07
N TYR A 141 -11.94 -14.40 9.01
CA TYR A 141 -12.36 -14.72 7.64
C TYR A 141 -11.79 -16.07 7.16
N GLY A 142 -11.23 -16.88 8.07
CA GLY A 142 -10.65 -18.19 7.73
C GLY A 142 -9.27 -18.11 7.08
N GLY A 143 -8.56 -16.99 7.21
CA GLY A 143 -7.21 -16.78 6.73
C GLY A 143 -7.01 -15.38 6.11
N LEU A 144 -5.76 -14.93 6.06
CA LEU A 144 -5.41 -13.64 5.46
C LEU A 144 -5.80 -13.57 3.98
N GLU A 145 -5.62 -14.66 3.23
CA GLU A 145 -5.99 -14.73 1.80
C GLU A 145 -7.50 -14.50 1.58
N ASN A 146 -8.35 -15.04 2.46
CA ASN A 146 -9.80 -14.86 2.37
C ASN A 146 -10.21 -13.42 2.72
N LEU A 147 -9.63 -12.85 3.80
CA LEU A 147 -9.82 -11.44 4.15
C LEU A 147 -9.48 -10.52 2.97
N GLU A 148 -8.32 -10.76 2.34
CA GLU A 148 -7.86 -9.97 1.20
C GLU A 148 -8.77 -10.14 -0.04
N ALA A 149 -9.22 -11.36 -0.32
CA ALA A 149 -10.13 -11.64 -1.43
C ALA A 149 -11.51 -10.98 -1.24
N GLU A 150 -12.08 -11.06 -0.04
CA GLU A 150 -13.36 -10.40 0.27
C GLU A 150 -13.24 -8.88 0.20
N MET A 151 -12.14 -8.32 0.70
CA MET A 151 -11.90 -6.89 0.66
C MET A 151 -11.74 -6.38 -0.78
N GLU A 152 -11.00 -7.10 -1.63
CA GLU A 152 -10.87 -6.76 -3.05
C GLU A 152 -12.22 -6.87 -3.78
N GLU A 153 -13.04 -7.86 -3.45
CA GLU A 153 -14.40 -7.98 -4.00
C GLU A 153 -15.32 -6.82 -3.56
N ALA A 154 -15.23 -6.41 -2.29
CA ALA A 154 -15.96 -5.27 -1.77
C ALA A 154 -15.52 -3.97 -2.47
N MET A 155 -14.22 -3.81 -2.73
CA MET A 155 -13.69 -2.71 -3.54
C MET A 155 -14.23 -2.74 -4.97
N ARG A 156 -14.22 -3.91 -5.61
CA ARG A 156 -14.75 -4.09 -6.97
C ARG A 156 -16.21 -3.68 -7.07
N LYS A 157 -17.04 -4.10 -6.12
CA LYS A 157 -18.46 -3.72 -6.04
C LYS A 157 -18.64 -2.21 -5.83
N ALA A 158 -17.84 -1.61 -4.95
CA ALA A 158 -17.91 -0.16 -4.68
C ALA A 158 -17.53 0.69 -5.90
N ASP A 159 -16.62 0.18 -6.73
CA ASP A 159 -16.10 0.83 -7.94
C ASP A 159 -16.72 0.27 -9.23
N GLY A 160 -17.87 -0.41 -9.16
CA GLY A 160 -18.40 -1.29 -10.21
C GLY A 160 -18.37 -0.76 -11.66
N HIS A 161 -18.46 0.55 -11.90
CA HIS A 161 -18.34 1.13 -13.25
C HIS A 161 -16.89 1.15 -13.78
N SER A 162 -15.90 1.37 -12.91
CA SER A 162 -14.48 1.41 -13.23
C SER A 162 -13.93 0.02 -13.51
N TYR A 163 -14.29 -0.97 -12.68
CA TYR A 163 -13.76 -2.32 -12.82
C TYR A 163 -14.29 -3.03 -14.07
N ILE A 164 -15.60 -2.93 -14.36
CA ILE A 164 -16.20 -3.49 -15.59
C ILE A 164 -15.52 -2.90 -16.83
N TRP A 165 -15.28 -1.58 -16.83
CA TRP A 165 -14.60 -0.93 -17.93
C TRP A 165 -13.18 -1.45 -18.12
N ILE A 166 -12.42 -1.57 -17.03
CA ILE A 166 -11.06 -2.11 -17.07
C ILE A 166 -11.05 -3.55 -17.59
N GLU A 167 -11.91 -4.44 -17.07
CA GLU A 167 -11.96 -5.84 -17.51
C GLU A 167 -12.31 -5.97 -19.01
N GLN A 168 -13.17 -5.10 -19.52
CA GLN A 168 -13.58 -5.10 -20.93
C GLN A 168 -12.58 -4.42 -21.87
N ASN A 169 -11.78 -3.47 -21.38
CA ASN A 169 -10.97 -2.58 -22.22
C ASN A 169 -9.46 -2.64 -21.94
N SER A 170 -8.99 -3.58 -21.12
CA SER A 170 -7.57 -3.72 -20.81
C SER A 170 -7.09 -5.17 -20.92
N LYS A 171 -5.81 -5.33 -21.26
CA LYS A 171 -5.15 -6.64 -21.27
C LYS A 171 -4.55 -6.91 -19.89
N LYS A 172 -4.52 -8.16 -19.44
CA LYS A 172 -3.81 -8.50 -18.20
C LYS A 172 -2.32 -8.63 -18.48
N CYS A 173 -1.50 -7.99 -17.66
CA CYS A 173 -0.06 -8.18 -17.68
C CYS A 173 0.25 -9.66 -17.40
N PRO A 174 1.02 -10.36 -18.24
CA PRO A 174 1.30 -11.78 -18.06
C PRO A 174 2.18 -12.08 -16.83
N LYS A 175 2.78 -11.06 -16.20
CA LYS A 175 3.70 -11.22 -15.06
C LYS A 175 3.03 -11.02 -13.70
N CYS A 176 2.06 -10.11 -13.62
CA CYS A 176 1.44 -9.70 -12.35
C CYS A 176 -0.08 -9.57 -12.42
N SER A 177 -0.69 -9.95 -13.55
CA SER A 177 -2.15 -9.90 -13.79
C SER A 177 -2.79 -8.52 -13.67
N ILE A 178 -1.98 -7.46 -13.51
CA ILE A 178 -2.45 -6.07 -13.48
C ILE A 178 -3.01 -5.69 -14.86
N PRO A 179 -4.19 -5.06 -14.94
CA PRO A 179 -4.76 -4.61 -16.20
C PRO A 179 -3.98 -3.42 -16.80
N ILE A 180 -3.64 -3.50 -18.08
CA ILE A 180 -2.88 -2.51 -18.88
C ILE A 180 -3.67 -2.11 -20.15
N GLN A 181 -3.65 -0.82 -20.51
CA GLN A 181 -4.23 -0.32 -21.77
C GLN A 181 -3.33 -0.65 -22.96
#